data_AF-A0A9C7Z6U1-F1
#
_entry.id   AF-A0A9C7Z6U1-F1
#
_cell.length_a   1.000
_cell.length_b   1.000
_cell.length_c   1.000
_cell.angle_alpha   90.00
_cell.angle_beta   90.00
_cell.angle_gamma   90.00
#
_symmetry.space_group_name_H-M   'P 1'
#
loop_
_entity.id
_entity.type
_entity.pdbx_description
1 polymer ?
#
loop_
_entity_poly.entity_id
_entity_poly.type
_entity_poly.pdbx_seq_one_letter_code
_entity_poly.pdbx_strand_id
1 'polypeptide(L)'
;MFRVPRSAFSLSYEICVALACFLVAMQIARYDKPMTASIHVGTSGYSFKDWLGAVYPAKMKAGEFLSYYAKMFDCVEINSTYYRVPSPSMFEGMLNKVPLDFTFIVKVPKEMTHDREKFASVLSPFITGIASLIDAGQLGGLLAQFPYSFKATSEGS
;
A
#
# COMPACT_ATOMS: atom_id res chain seq x y z
N MET A 1 -3.30 -35.72 -20.34
CA MET A 1 -3.03 -35.20 -18.99
C MET A 1 -1.57 -34.76 -18.95
N PHE A 2 -1.28 -33.53 -19.40
CA PHE A 2 0.10 -33.00 -19.43
C PHE A 2 0.44 -32.43 -18.06
N ARG A 3 1.41 -33.06 -17.38
CA ARG A 3 1.89 -32.64 -16.07
C ARG A 3 3.06 -31.68 -16.29
N VAL A 4 2.82 -30.39 -16.10
CA VAL A 4 3.85 -29.35 -16.19
C VAL A 4 4.78 -29.47 -14.97
N PRO A 5 6.11 -29.47 -15.13
CA PRO A 5 7.06 -29.66 -14.04
C PRO A 5 7.07 -28.45 -13.09
N ARG A 6 7.15 -28.73 -11.76
CA ARG A 6 7.15 -27.72 -10.68
C ARG A 6 8.31 -26.69 -10.77
N SER A 7 9.37 -26.98 -11.52
CA SER A 7 10.53 -26.09 -11.70
C SER A 7 10.28 -24.91 -12.65
N ALA A 8 9.27 -24.97 -13.53
CA ALA A 8 8.94 -23.88 -14.46
C ALA A 8 8.12 -22.74 -13.80
N PHE A 9 7.48 -23.03 -12.66
CA PHE A 9 6.66 -22.06 -11.91
C PHE A 9 7.50 -21.11 -11.04
N SER A 10 8.65 -21.56 -10.53
CA SER A 10 9.54 -20.74 -9.69
C SER A 10 10.20 -19.61 -10.49
N LEU A 11 10.66 -19.88 -11.71
CA LEU A 11 11.31 -18.87 -12.55
C LEU A 11 10.31 -17.80 -13.04
N SER A 12 9.07 -18.19 -13.34
CA SER A 12 8.01 -17.24 -13.74
C SER A 12 7.54 -16.36 -12.58
N TYR A 13 7.54 -16.87 -11.35
CA TYR A 13 7.20 -16.11 -10.14
C TYR A 13 8.29 -15.11 -9.75
N GLU A 14 9.56 -15.53 -9.73
CA GLU A 14 10.72 -14.64 -9.54
C GLU A 14 10.74 -13.52 -10.58
N ILE A 15 10.47 -13.86 -11.86
CA ILE A 15 10.38 -12.87 -12.95
C ILE A 15 9.15 -11.96 -12.77
N CYS A 16 7.99 -12.46 -12.34
CA CYS A 16 6.80 -11.62 -12.10
C CYS A 16 6.93 -10.71 -10.88
N VAL A 17 7.52 -11.18 -9.78
CA VAL A 17 7.79 -10.35 -8.59
C VAL A 17 8.90 -9.36 -8.92
N ALA A 18 9.97 -9.80 -9.59
CA ALA A 18 11.02 -8.91 -10.07
C ALA A 18 10.46 -7.87 -11.04
N LEU A 19 9.61 -8.22 -12.02
CA LEU A 19 8.99 -7.26 -12.94
C LEU A 19 7.95 -6.37 -12.25
N ALA A 20 7.18 -6.86 -11.28
CA ALA A 20 6.24 -6.01 -10.54
C ALA A 20 7.00 -5.04 -9.64
N CYS A 21 8.05 -5.51 -8.95
CA CYS A 21 8.98 -4.67 -8.21
C CYS A 21 9.73 -3.72 -9.16
N PHE A 22 10.08 -4.14 -10.37
CA PHE A 22 10.79 -3.31 -11.35
C PHE A 22 9.85 -2.29 -11.99
N LEU A 23 8.58 -2.61 -12.24
CA LEU A 23 7.58 -1.68 -12.75
C LEU A 23 7.18 -0.67 -11.67
N VAL A 24 6.96 -1.12 -10.43
CA VAL A 24 6.77 -0.24 -9.27
C VAL A 24 8.02 0.61 -9.05
N ALA A 25 9.22 0.03 -9.10
CA ALA A 25 10.48 0.77 -8.98
C ALA A 25 10.72 1.71 -10.16
N MET A 26 10.26 1.40 -11.37
CA MET A 26 10.34 2.29 -12.53
C MET A 26 9.33 3.43 -12.45
N GLN A 27 8.14 3.19 -11.88
CA GLN A 27 7.19 4.26 -11.54
C GLN A 27 7.75 5.17 -10.44
N ILE A 28 8.42 4.60 -9.43
CA ILE A 28 9.12 5.33 -8.36
C ILE A 28 10.36 6.07 -8.91
N ALA A 29 11.12 5.47 -9.83
CA ALA A 29 12.30 6.10 -10.43
C ALA A 29 11.95 7.26 -11.39
N ARG A 30 10.69 7.39 -11.80
CA ARG A 30 10.15 8.57 -12.49
C ARG A 30 9.67 9.66 -11.54
N TYR A 31 9.70 9.42 -10.23
CA TYR A 31 9.40 10.41 -9.20
C TYR A 31 10.62 11.33 -9.00
N ASP A 32 10.84 12.22 -9.96
CA ASP A 32 11.95 13.17 -9.97
C ASP A 32 11.60 14.41 -9.10
N LYS A 33 11.27 14.17 -7.83
CA LYS A 33 11.10 15.22 -6.82
C LYS A 33 12.47 15.44 -6.16
N PRO A 34 13.04 16.67 -6.18
CA PRO A 34 14.34 16.91 -5.57
C PRO A 34 14.30 16.49 -4.10
N MET A 35 15.22 15.60 -3.71
CA MET A 35 15.38 15.18 -2.31
C MET A 35 16.02 16.31 -1.49
N THR A 36 15.25 17.37 -1.22
CA THR A 36 15.35 17.99 0.10
C THR A 36 14.77 16.98 1.07
N ALA A 37 15.59 16.43 1.98
CA ALA A 37 15.16 15.40 2.92
C ALA A 37 13.97 15.90 3.77
N SER A 38 12.76 15.57 3.35
CA SER A 38 11.51 15.88 4.03
C SER A 38 11.17 14.71 4.93
N ILE A 39 11.09 14.97 6.23
CA ILE A 39 10.66 13.97 7.21
C ILE A 39 9.15 14.10 7.35
N HIS A 40 8.43 13.06 6.95
CA HIS A 40 6.99 12.93 7.17
C HIS A 40 6.73 12.12 8.43
N VAL A 41 5.77 12.57 9.25
CA VAL A 41 5.41 11.90 10.50
C VAL A 41 3.92 11.61 10.48
N GLY A 42 3.58 10.36 10.74
CA GLY A 42 2.20 9.86 10.75
C GLY A 42 2.09 8.53 11.47
N THR A 43 0.91 7.93 11.41
CA THR A 43 0.59 6.68 12.10
C THR A 43 0.20 5.56 11.15
N SER A 44 0.26 4.32 11.67
CA SER A 44 -0.24 3.12 10.99
C SER A 44 -1.77 3.04 11.04
N GLY A 45 -2.41 3.92 10.28
CA GLY A 45 -3.86 4.09 10.19
C GLY A 45 -4.36 5.30 10.95
N TYR A 46 -5.61 5.67 10.70
CA TYR A 46 -6.27 6.85 11.30
C TYR A 46 -7.66 6.53 11.87
N SER A 47 -8.25 5.39 11.51
CA SER A 47 -9.68 5.12 11.75
C SER A 47 -9.93 4.37 13.07
N PHE A 48 -9.58 4.99 14.20
CA PHE A 48 -9.69 4.39 15.54
C PHE A 48 -10.77 5.08 16.37
N LYS A 49 -11.75 4.32 16.89
CA LYS A 49 -12.80 4.87 17.77
C LYS A 49 -12.25 5.28 19.12
N ASP A 50 -11.24 4.58 19.62
CA ASP A 50 -10.61 4.84 20.92
C ASP A 50 -9.87 6.19 20.96
N TRP A 51 -9.70 6.83 19.79
CA TRP A 51 -9.14 8.17 19.68
C TRP A 51 -10.18 9.28 19.93
N LEU A 52 -11.47 8.96 19.95
CA LEU A 52 -12.53 9.91 20.33
C LEU A 52 -12.35 10.37 21.78
N GLY A 53 -12.26 11.68 21.98
CA GLY A 53 -12.03 12.32 23.27
C GLY A 53 -10.56 12.51 23.64
N ALA A 54 -9.62 11.85 22.94
CA ALA A 54 -8.18 11.98 23.17
C ALA A 54 -7.47 12.72 22.03
N VAL A 55 -7.67 12.26 20.79
CA VAL A 55 -7.10 12.85 19.57
C VAL A 55 -8.20 13.49 18.72
N TYR A 56 -9.38 12.86 18.64
CA TYR A 56 -10.54 13.36 17.92
C TYR A 56 -11.57 13.97 18.87
N PRO A 57 -12.39 14.94 18.43
CA PRO A 57 -13.54 15.40 19.19
C PRO A 57 -14.47 14.24 19.58
N ALA A 58 -14.94 14.21 20.82
CA ALA A 58 -15.66 13.06 21.40
C ALA A 58 -16.90 12.58 20.63
N LYS A 59 -17.54 13.46 19.84
CA LYS A 59 -18.77 13.16 19.06
C LYS A 59 -18.54 13.19 17.54
N MET A 60 -17.30 13.06 17.08
CA MET A 60 -16.97 13.09 15.65
C MET A 60 -17.46 11.83 14.92
N LYS A 61 -17.94 12.00 13.68
CA LYS A 61 -18.33 10.87 12.84
C LYS A 61 -17.09 10.21 12.22
N ALA A 62 -17.08 8.89 12.12
CA ALA A 62 -15.96 8.14 11.55
C ALA A 62 -15.55 8.59 10.13
N GLY A 63 -16.51 9.04 9.33
CA GLY A 63 -16.25 9.56 7.97
C GLY A 63 -15.40 10.83 7.93
N GLU A 64 -15.31 11.55 9.04
CA GLU A 64 -14.56 12.81 9.21
C GLU A 64 -13.15 12.59 9.78
N PHE A 65 -12.83 11.37 10.25
CA PHE A 65 -11.56 11.08 10.92
C PHE A 65 -10.37 11.40 10.03
N LEU A 66 -10.38 11.05 8.75
CA LEU A 66 -9.27 11.33 7.83
C LEU A 66 -9.05 12.84 7.65
N SER A 67 -10.12 13.59 7.43
CA SER A 67 -10.03 15.05 7.25
C SER A 67 -9.57 15.77 8.51
N TYR A 68 -9.89 15.23 9.69
CA TYR A 68 -9.37 15.76 10.94
C TYR A 68 -7.91 15.36 11.16
N TYR A 69 -7.58 14.09 10.90
CA TYR A 69 -6.22 13.55 10.98
C TYR A 69 -5.23 14.34 10.12
N ALA A 70 -5.61 14.67 8.89
CA ALA A 70 -4.79 15.42 7.94
C ALA A 70 -4.52 16.89 8.34
N LYS A 71 -5.10 17.37 9.46
CA LYS A 71 -4.75 18.67 10.06
C LYS A 71 -3.57 18.57 11.04
N MET A 72 -3.21 17.37 11.47
CA MET A 72 -2.18 17.11 12.49
C MET A 72 -0.96 16.42 11.90
N PHE A 73 -1.16 15.56 10.91
CA PHE A 73 -0.12 14.78 10.25
C PHE A 73 -0.18 14.99 8.75
N ASP A 74 0.97 14.86 8.09
CA ASP A 74 1.12 15.02 6.65
C ASP A 74 1.20 13.67 5.91
N CYS A 75 1.27 12.55 6.64
CA CYS A 75 1.22 11.23 6.06
C CYS A 75 0.43 10.20 6.90
N VAL A 76 0.06 9.10 6.25
CA VAL A 76 -0.55 7.95 6.92
C VAL A 76 -0.26 6.65 6.20
N GLU A 77 -0.08 5.57 6.95
CA GLU A 77 0.00 4.22 6.41
C GLU A 77 -1.38 3.54 6.42
N ILE A 78 -1.83 3.12 5.24
CA ILE A 78 -3.11 2.44 5.03
C ILE A 78 -2.91 0.93 5.18
N ASN A 79 -3.42 0.41 6.29
CA ASN A 79 -3.33 -1.00 6.67
C ASN A 79 -4.53 -1.83 6.24
N SER A 80 -5.68 -1.22 5.95
CA SER A 80 -6.89 -1.97 5.57
C SER A 80 -6.72 -2.78 4.29
N THR A 81 -5.82 -2.34 3.41
CA THR A 81 -5.46 -3.01 2.16
C THR A 81 -4.78 -4.37 2.38
N TYR A 82 -4.18 -4.59 3.55
CA TYR A 82 -3.63 -5.89 3.92
C TYR A 82 -4.71 -6.98 3.96
N TYR A 83 -5.94 -6.65 4.34
CA TYR A 83 -7.03 -7.63 4.49
C TYR A 83 -7.93 -7.72 3.25
N ARG A 84 -7.87 -6.73 2.36
CA ARG A 84 -8.72 -6.66 1.17
C ARG A 84 -8.08 -5.77 0.12
N VAL A 85 -8.09 -6.21 -1.14
CA VAL A 85 -7.73 -5.37 -2.27
C VAL A 85 -8.55 -4.08 -2.28
N PRO A 86 -7.93 -2.89 -2.33
CA PRO A 86 -8.65 -1.62 -2.37
C PRO A 86 -9.42 -1.46 -3.68
N SER A 87 -10.59 -0.81 -3.62
CA SER A 87 -11.26 -0.30 -4.81
C SER A 87 -10.71 1.09 -5.19
N PRO A 88 -10.73 1.48 -6.47
CA PRO A 88 -10.33 2.84 -6.88
C PRO A 88 -11.08 3.93 -6.11
N SER A 89 -12.39 3.74 -5.93
CA SER A 89 -13.27 4.65 -5.20
C SER A 89 -12.88 4.88 -3.73
N MET A 90 -12.18 3.92 -3.11
CA MET A 90 -11.68 4.07 -1.75
C MET A 90 -10.67 5.21 -1.69
N PHE A 91 -9.64 5.18 -2.55
CA PHE A 91 -8.59 6.19 -2.54
C PHE A 91 -9.04 7.51 -3.17
N GLU A 92 -9.91 7.50 -4.17
CA GLU A 92 -10.57 8.73 -4.64
C GLU A 92 -11.32 9.44 -3.51
N GLY A 93 -12.07 8.69 -2.70
CA GLY A 93 -12.74 9.22 -1.52
C GLY A 93 -11.79 9.74 -0.43
N MET A 94 -10.56 9.22 -0.36
CA MET A 94 -9.54 9.66 0.59
C MET A 94 -8.79 10.90 0.10
N LEU A 95 -8.45 10.96 -1.18
CA LEU A 95 -7.83 12.12 -1.82
C LEU A 95 -8.68 13.38 -1.65
N ASN A 96 -10.01 13.23 -1.78
CA ASN A 96 -10.96 14.34 -1.57
C ASN A 96 -11.01 14.87 -0.12
N LYS A 97 -10.36 14.21 0.84
CA LYS A 97 -10.44 14.51 2.27
C LYS A 97 -9.15 15.09 2.84
N VAL A 98 -8.07 15.12 2.06
CA VAL A 98 -6.74 15.50 2.51
C VAL A 98 -6.15 16.62 1.63
N PRO A 99 -5.16 17.38 2.13
CA PRO A 99 -4.38 18.30 1.31
C PRO A 99 -3.66 17.61 0.13
N LEU A 100 -3.31 18.39 -0.90
CA LEU A 100 -2.63 17.87 -2.11
C LEU A 100 -1.21 17.37 -1.83
N ASP A 101 -0.56 17.87 -0.78
CA ASP A 101 0.77 17.47 -0.34
C ASP A 101 0.76 16.31 0.68
N PHE A 102 -0.42 15.80 1.03
CA PHE A 102 -0.56 14.67 1.95
C PHE A 102 -0.07 13.37 1.33
N THR A 103 0.66 12.56 2.10
CA THR A 103 1.31 11.33 1.60
C THR A 103 0.68 10.07 2.16
N PHE A 104 0.35 9.12 1.27
CA PHE A 104 -0.13 7.79 1.64
C PHE A 104 0.95 6.73 1.47
N ILE A 105 1.13 5.89 2.48
CA ILE A 105 1.88 4.64 2.39
C ILE A 105 0.85 3.51 2.34
N VAL A 106 0.90 2.64 1.33
CA VAL A 106 -0.11 1.57 1.18
C VAL A 106 0.51 0.22 1.51
N LYS A 107 -0.10 -0.50 2.45
CA LYS A 107 0.32 -1.86 2.77
C LYS A 107 -0.13 -2.83 1.68
N VAL A 108 0.78 -3.68 1.23
CA VAL A 108 0.49 -4.68 0.21
C VAL A 108 -0.48 -5.74 0.76
N PRO A 109 -1.47 -6.19 -0.03
CA PRO A 109 -2.40 -7.24 0.39
C PRO A 109 -1.72 -8.50 0.93
N LYS A 110 -2.33 -9.14 1.93
CA LYS A 110 -1.81 -10.36 2.54
C LYS A 110 -1.68 -11.48 1.51
N GLU A 111 -2.62 -11.60 0.58
CA GLU A 111 -2.57 -12.64 -0.46
C GLU A 111 -1.31 -12.52 -1.32
N MET A 112 -0.81 -11.30 -1.57
CA MET A 112 0.42 -11.09 -2.32
C MET A 112 1.69 -11.46 -1.55
N THR A 113 1.64 -11.46 -0.21
CA THR A 113 2.81 -11.73 0.66
C THR A 113 2.83 -13.15 1.23
N HIS A 114 1.69 -13.85 1.23
CA HIS A 114 1.55 -15.17 1.87
C HIS A 114 1.08 -16.28 0.92
N ASP A 115 0.65 -15.95 -0.31
CA ASP A 115 0.13 -16.93 -1.27
C ASP A 115 0.71 -16.67 -2.67
N ARG A 116 1.80 -17.36 -3.00
CA ARG A 116 2.52 -17.22 -4.27
C ARG A 116 1.62 -17.48 -5.49
N GLU A 117 0.62 -18.37 -5.37
CA GLU A 117 -0.29 -18.72 -6.46
C GLU A 117 -1.30 -17.59 -6.76
N LYS A 118 -1.65 -16.79 -5.74
CA LYS A 118 -2.58 -15.66 -5.89
C LYS A 118 -1.92 -14.33 -6.24
N PHE A 119 -0.58 -14.24 -6.17
CA PHE A 119 0.13 -12.99 -6.44
C PHE A 119 -0.28 -12.34 -7.77
N ALA A 120 -0.24 -13.11 -8.87
CA ALA A 120 -0.53 -12.60 -10.20
C ALA A 120 -1.99 -12.14 -10.36
N SER A 121 -2.94 -12.82 -9.73
CA SER A 121 -4.36 -12.46 -9.81
C SER A 121 -4.74 -11.27 -8.93
N VAL A 122 -3.96 -10.99 -7.88
CA VAL A 122 -4.19 -9.87 -6.96
C VAL A 122 -3.41 -8.60 -7.37
N LEU A 123 -2.27 -8.76 -8.05
CA LEU A 123 -1.44 -7.65 -8.48
C LEU A 123 -2.19 -6.64 -9.36
N SER A 124 -2.84 -7.09 -10.44
CA SER A 124 -3.53 -6.18 -11.36
C SER A 124 -4.68 -5.41 -10.65
N PRO A 125 -5.59 -6.08 -9.90
CA PRO A 125 -6.59 -5.38 -9.10
C PRO A 125 -6.01 -4.41 -8.08
N PHE A 126 -4.88 -4.76 -7.44
CA PHE A 126 -4.21 -3.88 -6.48
C PHE A 126 -3.65 -2.62 -7.14
N ILE A 127 -2.94 -2.76 -8.28
CA ILE A 127 -2.44 -1.64 -9.08
C ILE A 127 -3.60 -0.73 -9.50
N THR A 128 -4.70 -1.31 -10.01
CA THR A 128 -5.90 -0.54 -10.36
C THR A 128 -6.48 0.18 -9.15
N GLY A 129 -6.51 -0.48 -7.99
CA GLY A 129 -7.00 0.11 -6.75
C GLY A 129 -6.21 1.34 -6.32
N ILE A 130 -4.88 1.32 -6.42
CA ILE A 130 -4.01 2.43 -5.98
C ILE A 130 -3.72 3.48 -7.07
N ALA A 131 -4.20 3.28 -8.31
CA ALA A 131 -3.86 4.12 -9.45
C ALA A 131 -4.11 5.62 -9.20
N SER A 132 -5.22 5.97 -8.55
CA SER A 132 -5.55 7.36 -8.22
C SER A 132 -4.54 8.04 -7.30
N LEU A 133 -3.88 7.29 -6.39
CA LEU A 133 -2.80 7.84 -5.56
C LEU A 133 -1.53 8.11 -6.36
N ILE A 134 -1.25 7.26 -7.35
CA ILE A 134 -0.10 7.43 -8.26
C ILE A 134 -0.34 8.67 -9.12
N ASP A 135 -1.51 8.77 -9.75
CA ASP A 135 -1.88 9.88 -10.63
C ASP A 135 -1.89 11.23 -9.88
N ALA A 136 -2.32 11.23 -8.62
CA ALA A 136 -2.29 12.42 -7.76
C ALA A 136 -0.88 12.77 -7.23
N GLY A 137 0.11 11.89 -7.39
CA GLY A 137 1.45 12.08 -6.81
C GLY A 137 1.50 11.95 -5.28
N GLN A 138 0.46 11.35 -4.68
CA GLN A 138 0.28 11.21 -3.22
C GLN A 138 0.61 9.79 -2.71
N LEU A 139 1.06 8.88 -3.57
CA LEU A 139 1.63 7.60 -3.16
C LEU A 139 3.11 7.77 -2.75
N GLY A 140 3.39 7.75 -1.45
CA GLY A 140 4.76 7.85 -0.92
C GLY A 140 5.53 6.53 -0.89
N GLY A 141 4.82 5.40 -0.89
CA GLY A 141 5.47 4.09 -0.93
C GLY A 141 4.51 2.93 -0.68
N LEU A 142 5.05 1.71 -0.90
CA LEU A 142 4.38 0.46 -0.60
C LEU A 142 5.07 -0.25 0.57
N LEU A 143 4.28 -0.71 1.53
CA LEU A 143 4.79 -1.51 2.65
C LEU A 143 4.50 -2.99 2.40
N ALA A 144 5.55 -3.78 2.15
CA ALA A 144 5.49 -5.23 2.16
C ALA A 144 6.02 -5.74 3.52
N GLN A 145 5.11 -6.15 4.39
CA GLN A 145 5.45 -6.73 5.69
C GLN A 145 5.35 -8.25 5.62
N PHE A 146 6.44 -8.93 5.99
CA PHE A 146 6.52 -10.38 6.02
C PHE A 146 6.36 -10.93 7.45
N PRO A 147 5.84 -12.16 7.61
CA PRO A 147 5.74 -12.79 8.92
C PRO A 147 7.13 -13.14 9.49
N TYR A 148 7.21 -13.36 10.80
CA TYR A 148 8.46 -13.73 11.49
C TYR A 148 9.13 -15.00 10.91
N SER A 149 8.34 -15.90 10.32
CA SER A 149 8.83 -17.12 9.67
C SER A 149 9.55 -16.88 8.35
N PHE A 150 9.50 -15.66 7.80
CA PHE A 150 10.19 -15.31 6.57
C PHE A 150 11.70 -15.28 6.82
N LYS A 151 12.44 -16.12 6.09
CA LYS A 151 13.89 -16.25 6.22
C LYS A 151 14.54 -15.78 4.94
N ALA A 152 15.65 -15.06 5.08
CA ALA A 152 16.51 -14.72 3.95
C ALA A 152 17.18 -16.02 3.45
N THR A 153 16.54 -16.68 2.49
CA THR A 153 17.12 -17.74 1.68
C THR A 153 17.45 -17.19 0.31
N SER A 154 18.37 -17.85 -0.42
CA SER A 154 18.74 -17.46 -1.79
C SER A 154 17.58 -17.51 -2.81
N GLU A 155 16.41 -18.00 -2.40
CA GLU A 155 15.22 -18.20 -3.24
C GLU A 155 13.97 -17.44 -2.71
N GLY A 156 14.15 -16.52 -1.75
CA GLY A 156 13.10 -15.64 -1.23
C GLY A 156 11.78 -16.35 -0.89
N SER A 157 11.70 -17.05 0.25
CA SER A 157 10.58 -17.90 0.71
C SER A 157 9.16 -17.50 0.33
#